data_AF-K1XNT2-F1
#
_entry.id   AF-K1XNT2-F1
#
_cell.length_a   1.000
_cell.length_b   1.000
_cell.length_c   1.000
_cell.angle_alpha   90.00
_cell.angle_beta   90.00
_cell.angle_gamma   90.00
#
_symmetry.space_group_name_H-M   'P 1'
#
loop_
_entity.id
_entity.type
_entity.pdbx_description
1 polymer ?
#
loop_
_entity_poly.entity_id
_entity_poly.type
_entity_poly.pdbx_seq_one_letter_code
_entity_poly.pdbx_strand_id
1 'polypeptide(L)'
;PAAKSGCTNTYSGAEGEGLVTTCSDAVPADTGAMSVGSATNAAPLAGNSEERNYNQYRSALYDKFSGLLKEPQTPVVAPPKVMRVLLFPYTGQDNEFYMLRYVYFFVDKPRWILGDSVTANGEDE
;
A
#
# COMPACT_ATOMS: atom_id res chain seq x y z
N PRO A 1 -27.83 -23.97 16.09
CA PRO A 1 -27.27 -23.22 14.94
C PRO A 1 -26.78 -24.23 13.90
N ALA A 2 -27.47 -24.33 12.77
CA ALA A 2 -27.15 -25.30 11.73
C ALA A 2 -25.81 -24.93 11.05
N ALA A 3 -24.90 -25.89 10.93
CA ALA A 3 -23.60 -25.70 10.30
C ALA A 3 -23.79 -25.51 8.79
N LYS A 4 -23.23 -24.41 8.24
CA LYS A 4 -23.16 -24.19 6.79
C LYS A 4 -22.30 -25.31 6.17
N SER A 5 -22.82 -26.01 5.17
CA SER A 5 -22.09 -27.06 4.46
C SER A 5 -20.87 -26.45 3.76
N GLY A 6 -19.68 -27.03 3.96
CA GLY A 6 -18.42 -26.57 3.36
C GLY A 6 -17.49 -25.79 4.28
N CYS A 7 -17.85 -25.62 5.55
CA CYS A 7 -16.98 -25.02 6.56
C CYS A 7 -16.51 -26.09 7.55
N THR A 8 -15.21 -26.12 7.84
CA THR A 8 -14.63 -26.99 8.88
C THR A 8 -14.22 -26.12 10.06
N ASN A 9 -14.61 -26.54 11.26
CA ASN A 9 -14.18 -25.90 12.48
C ASN A 9 -12.90 -26.57 12.95
N THR A 10 -11.85 -25.78 13.15
CA THR A 10 -10.58 -26.25 13.71
C THR A 10 -10.32 -25.55 15.04
N TYR A 11 -10.01 -26.33 16.07
CA TYR A 11 -9.61 -25.81 17.37
C TYR A 11 -8.11 -25.48 17.32
N SER A 12 -7.78 -24.20 17.40
CA SER A 12 -6.39 -23.73 17.44
C SER A 12 -5.86 -23.89 18.86
N GLY A 13 -5.01 -24.90 19.08
CA GLY A 13 -4.41 -25.20 20.39
C GLY A 13 -3.21 -24.31 20.75
N ALA A 14 -3.33 -23.00 20.57
CA ALA A 14 -2.36 -22.02 21.08
C ALA A 14 -3.08 -21.13 22.11
N GLU A 15 -2.48 -21.02 23.29
CA GLU A 15 -3.08 -20.43 24.48
C GLU A 15 -3.69 -19.05 24.19
N GLY A 16 -5.03 -18.98 24.20
CA GLY A 16 -5.78 -17.72 24.13
C GLY A 16 -6.78 -17.57 22.99
N GLU A 17 -6.89 -18.49 22.03
CA GLU A 17 -7.81 -18.31 20.89
C GLU A 17 -8.86 -19.43 20.77
N GLY A 18 -10.12 -19.03 20.59
CA GLY A 18 -11.30 -19.91 20.55
C GLY A 18 -11.49 -20.64 19.21
N LEU A 19 -12.65 -21.28 19.06
CA LEU A 19 -13.03 -22.04 17.86
C LEU A 19 -12.98 -21.16 16.60
N VAL A 20 -12.07 -21.45 15.67
CA VAL A 20 -11.97 -20.76 14.38
C VAL A 20 -12.69 -21.57 13.30
N THR A 21 -13.68 -20.96 12.66
CA THR A 21 -14.39 -21.52 11.50
C THR A 21 -13.74 -20.99 10.23
N THR A 22 -13.14 -21.87 9.44
CA THR A 22 -12.65 -21.53 8.09
C THR A 22 -13.54 -22.16 7.03
N CYS A 23 -14.03 -21.35 6.09
CA CYS A 23 -14.79 -21.81 4.94
C CYS A 23 -13.93 -21.61 3.69
N SER A 24 -13.78 -22.63 2.85
CA SER A 24 -13.10 -22.51 1.57
C SER A 24 -14.12 -22.10 0.51
N ASP A 25 -14.07 -20.83 0.07
CA ASP A 25 -14.76 -20.37 -1.13
C ASP A 25 -14.01 -20.91 -2.37
N ALA A 26 -14.22 -22.18 -2.69
CA ALA A 26 -13.59 -22.82 -3.84
C ALA A 26 -14.35 -22.47 -5.13
N VAL A 27 -13.85 -21.46 -5.86
CA VAL A 27 -13.98 -21.45 -7.32
C VAL A 27 -13.03 -22.53 -7.84
N PRO A 28 -13.50 -23.54 -8.60
CA PRO A 28 -12.61 -24.57 -9.10
C PRO A 28 -11.63 -23.95 -10.11
N ALA A 29 -10.33 -24.10 -9.84
CA ALA A 29 -9.28 -23.81 -10.78
C ALA A 29 -9.35 -24.83 -11.93
N ASP A 30 -9.66 -24.34 -13.12
CA ASP A 30 -9.53 -25.07 -14.39
C ASP A 30 -8.07 -25.48 -14.58
N THR A 31 -7.81 -26.79 -14.48
CA THR A 31 -6.58 -27.41 -14.94
C THR A 31 -6.58 -27.45 -16.46
N GLY A 32 -5.84 -26.52 -17.07
CA GLY A 32 -5.66 -26.44 -18.51
C GLY A 32 -5.15 -27.75 -19.12
N ALA A 33 -6.00 -28.37 -19.94
CA ALA A 33 -5.60 -29.33 -20.96
C ALA A 33 -5.66 -28.63 -22.32
N MET A 34 -4.49 -28.36 -22.91
CA MET A 34 -4.39 -27.90 -24.29
C MET A 34 -4.89 -29.00 -25.23
N SER A 35 -6.00 -28.77 -25.93
CA SER A 35 -6.30 -29.47 -27.17
C SER A 35 -6.39 -28.46 -28.31
N VAL A 36 -5.57 -28.74 -29.32
CA VAL A 36 -5.41 -27.99 -30.56
C VAL A 36 -6.67 -28.15 -31.40
N GLY A 37 -7.32 -27.05 -31.76
CA GLY A 37 -8.50 -27.08 -32.62
C GLY A 37 -9.00 -25.68 -32.96
N SER A 38 -8.60 -25.20 -34.13
CA SER A 38 -9.05 -23.94 -34.73
C SER A 38 -10.57 -23.91 -34.91
N ALA A 39 -11.26 -22.93 -34.32
CA ALA A 39 -12.60 -22.52 -34.72
C ALA A 39 -12.95 -21.12 -34.19
N THR A 40 -12.96 -20.15 -35.11
CA THR A 40 -14.00 -19.12 -35.29
C THR A 40 -14.54 -18.37 -34.07
N ASN A 41 -14.35 -17.04 -34.05
CA ASN A 41 -15.18 -16.02 -33.38
C ASN A 41 -16.30 -16.60 -32.50
N ALA A 42 -15.99 -16.88 -31.23
CA ALA A 42 -17.01 -17.28 -30.28
C ALA A 42 -17.94 -16.08 -30.04
N ALA A 43 -19.13 -16.15 -30.62
CA ALA A 43 -20.25 -15.30 -30.24
C ALA A 43 -20.36 -15.30 -28.71
N PRO A 44 -20.67 -14.14 -28.09
CA PRO A 44 -20.71 -14.07 -26.64
C PRO A 44 -21.77 -15.07 -26.15
N LEU A 45 -21.36 -15.96 -25.24
CA LEU A 45 -22.26 -16.87 -24.54
C LEU A 45 -23.51 -16.11 -24.14
N ALA A 46 -24.67 -16.63 -24.53
CA ALA A 46 -25.97 -16.12 -24.19
C ALA A 46 -26.23 -16.31 -22.68
N GLY A 47 -25.51 -15.56 -21.86
CA GLY A 47 -25.92 -15.25 -20.50
C GLY A 47 -27.07 -14.25 -20.56
N ASN A 48 -27.99 -14.35 -19.62
CA ASN A 48 -29.19 -13.52 -19.55
C ASN A 48 -28.80 -12.05 -19.71
N SER A 49 -29.53 -11.30 -20.55
CA SER A 49 -29.24 -9.88 -20.79
C SER A 49 -29.18 -9.08 -19.49
N GLU A 50 -29.97 -9.50 -18.49
CA GLU A 50 -29.97 -8.98 -17.12
C GLU A 50 -28.65 -9.23 -16.38
N GLU A 51 -28.09 -10.44 -16.46
CA GLU A 51 -26.77 -10.76 -15.90
C GLU A 51 -25.67 -9.94 -16.57
N ARG A 52 -25.77 -9.72 -17.89
CA ARG A 52 -24.80 -8.93 -18.63
C ARG A 52 -24.85 -7.46 -18.22
N ASN A 53 -26.04 -6.89 -18.07
CA ASN A 53 -26.25 -5.54 -17.58
C ASN A 53 -25.81 -5.37 -16.12
N TYR A 54 -26.10 -6.36 -15.28
CA TYR A 54 -25.71 -6.37 -13.87
C TYR A 54 -24.18 -6.47 -13.69
N ASN A 55 -23.52 -7.29 -14.51
CA ASN A 55 -22.06 -7.40 -14.51
C ASN A 55 -21.38 -6.12 -14.99
N GLN A 56 -21.92 -5.46 -16.02
CA GLN A 56 -21.43 -4.14 -16.47
C GLN A 56 -21.59 -3.06 -15.40
N TYR A 57 -22.69 -3.07 -14.66
CA TYR A 57 -22.89 -2.15 -13.54
C TYR A 57 -21.86 -2.40 -12.43
N ARG A 58 -21.61 -3.67 -12.07
CA ARG A 58 -20.61 -4.04 -11.07
C ARG A 58 -19.21 -3.63 -11.50
N SER A 59 -18.83 -3.87 -12.76
CA SER A 59 -17.50 -3.48 -13.25
C SER A 59 -17.33 -1.96 -13.21
N ALA A 60 -18.31 -1.18 -13.65
CA ALA A 60 -18.24 0.29 -13.59
C ALA A 60 -18.20 0.82 -12.15
N LEU A 61 -18.91 0.17 -11.23
CA LEU A 61 -18.91 0.50 -9.81
C LEU A 61 -17.54 0.21 -9.18
N TYR A 62 -16.96 -0.95 -9.45
CA TYR A 62 -15.63 -1.32 -8.96
C TYR A 62 -14.52 -0.48 -9.61
N ASP A 63 -14.63 -0.14 -10.89
CA ASP A 63 -13.69 0.77 -11.55
C ASP A 63 -13.69 2.14 -10.88
N LYS A 64 -14.88 2.66 -10.54
CA LYS A 64 -15.00 3.92 -9.79
C LYS A 64 -14.35 3.83 -8.40
N PHE A 65 -14.61 2.76 -7.65
CA PHE A 65 -13.95 2.55 -6.35
C PHE A 65 -12.44 2.39 -6.47
N SER A 66 -11.97 1.71 -7.52
CA SER A 66 -10.55 1.55 -7.79
C SER A 66 -9.89 2.88 -8.17
N GLY A 67 -10.59 3.76 -8.88
CA GLY A 67 -10.14 5.11 -9.20
C GLY A 67 -9.96 5.98 -7.97
N LEU A 68 -10.88 5.89 -7.01
CA LEU A 68 -10.79 6.62 -5.73
C LEU A 68 -9.66 6.11 -4.82
N LEU A 69 -9.36 4.81 -4.86
CA LEU A 69 -8.19 4.26 -4.17
C LEU A 69 -6.87 4.60 -4.86
N LYS A 70 -6.93 5.08 -6.10
CA LYS A 70 -5.78 5.50 -6.90
C LYS A 70 -5.44 6.98 -6.73
N GLU A 71 -6.33 7.75 -6.10
CA GLU A 71 -6.11 9.14 -5.69
C GLU A 71 -5.26 9.24 -4.40
N PRO A 72 -4.59 10.37 -4.21
CA PRO A 72 -3.22 10.64 -4.63
C PRO A 72 -2.16 10.00 -3.72
N GLN A 73 -0.93 9.90 -4.25
CA GLN A 73 0.28 9.46 -3.56
C GLN A 73 0.43 10.12 -2.20
N THR A 74 0.64 9.31 -1.16
CA THR A 74 0.87 9.78 0.21
C THR A 74 1.98 10.84 0.22
N PRO A 75 1.74 12.04 0.80
CA PRO A 75 2.74 13.09 0.78
C PRO A 75 3.96 12.64 1.59
N VAL A 76 5.14 12.79 0.99
CA VAL A 76 6.41 12.45 1.64
C VAL A 76 7.03 13.73 2.19
N VAL A 77 7.51 13.68 3.43
CA VAL A 77 8.24 14.78 4.05
C VAL A 77 9.64 14.82 3.46
N ALA A 78 10.04 15.95 2.87
CA ALA A 78 11.44 16.16 2.51
C ALA A 78 12.28 16.21 3.79
N PRO A 79 13.33 15.40 3.93
CA PRO A 79 14.25 15.55 5.05
C PRO A 79 14.95 16.92 4.93
N PRO A 80 14.95 17.74 6.00
CA PRO A 80 15.60 19.04 5.97
C PRO A 80 17.12 18.87 5.93
N LYS A 81 17.82 19.80 5.27
CA LYS A 81 19.27 19.89 5.34
C LYS A 81 19.68 20.34 6.75
N VAL A 82 20.48 19.53 7.44
CA VAL A 82 21.01 19.82 8.77
C VAL A 82 22.49 20.20 8.68
N MET A 83 22.88 21.25 9.40
CA MET A 83 24.29 21.59 9.58
C MET A 83 24.75 21.23 10.97
N ARG A 84 26.01 20.78 11.03
CA ARG A 84 26.68 20.38 12.26
C ARG A 84 27.86 21.32 12.46
N VAL A 85 27.82 22.10 13.54
CA VAL A 85 28.94 22.96 13.91
C VAL A 85 29.63 22.33 15.11
N LEU A 86 30.93 22.07 14.95
CA LEU A 86 31.80 21.63 16.02
C LEU A 86 32.28 22.84 16.81
N LEU A 87 31.89 22.93 18.07
CA LEU A 87 32.45 23.91 18.98
C LEU A 87 33.65 23.26 19.67
N PHE A 88 34.83 23.84 19.44
CA PHE A 88 36.03 23.46 20.15
C PHE A 88 35.97 23.87 21.63
N PRO A 89 36.73 23.21 22.51
CA PRO A 89 36.77 23.58 23.92
C PRO A 89 37.22 25.03 24.09
N TYR A 90 36.49 25.77 24.92
CA TYR A 90 36.78 27.19 25.18
C TYR A 90 36.41 27.56 26.61
N THR A 91 36.96 28.67 27.07
CA THR A 91 36.65 29.25 28.38
C THR A 91 35.61 30.36 28.22
N GLY A 92 34.54 30.30 29.01
CA GLY A 92 33.53 31.36 29.12
C GLY A 92 34.05 32.62 29.81
N GLN A 93 33.18 33.62 29.96
CA GLN A 93 33.55 34.91 30.58
C GLN A 93 33.89 34.76 32.07
N ASP A 94 33.24 33.82 32.76
CA ASP A 94 33.42 33.57 34.20
C ASP A 94 34.32 32.36 34.48
N ASN A 95 35.31 32.10 33.61
CA ASN A 95 36.23 30.93 33.69
C ASN A 95 35.52 29.56 33.62
N GLU A 96 34.35 29.50 33.01
CA GLU A 96 33.62 28.26 32.77
C GLU A 96 34.31 27.46 31.65
N PHE A 97 34.65 26.20 31.90
CA PHE A 97 35.23 25.34 30.86
C PHE A 97 34.12 24.63 30.06
N TYR A 98 33.96 25.01 28.81
CA TYR A 98 33.05 24.33 27.89
C TYR A 98 33.82 23.25 27.13
N MET A 99 33.33 22.01 27.24
CA MET A 99 33.87 20.86 26.50
C MET A 99 33.44 20.89 25.02
N LEU A 100 34.10 20.05 24.22
CA LEU A 100 33.76 19.83 22.82
C LEU A 100 32.29 19.40 22.69
N ARG A 101 31.50 20.11 21.87
CA ARG A 101 30.11 19.74 21.59
C ARG A 101 29.71 20.07 20.15
N TYR A 102 28.75 19.30 19.64
CA TYR A 102 28.11 19.57 18.37
C TYR A 102 26.81 20.35 18.59
N VAL A 103 26.59 21.38 17.79
CA VAL A 103 25.30 22.06 17.69
C VAL A 103 24.70 21.77 16.33
N TYR A 104 23.43 21.37 16.34
CA TYR A 104 22.67 21.01 15.14
C TYR A 104 21.59 22.05 14.90
N PHE A 105 21.47 22.52 13.67
CA PHE A 105 20.35 23.36 13.27
C PHE A 105 19.90 23.04 11.84
N PHE A 106 18.63 23.33 11.56
CA PHE A 106 18.05 23.20 10.24
C PHE A 106 18.48 24.40 9.39
N VAL A 107 19.12 24.15 8.24
CA VAL A 107 19.43 25.19 7.26
C VAL A 107 18.24 25.48 6.38
N ASP A 108 17.51 24.42 6.04
CA ASP A 108 16.31 24.52 5.23
C ASP A 108 15.07 24.13 6.05
N LYS A 109 13.96 24.76 5.73
CA LYS A 109 12.69 24.48 6.39
C LYS A 109 12.16 23.13 5.88
N PRO A 110 11.68 22.25 6.77
CA PRO A 110 11.03 21.03 6.33
C PRO A 110 9.80 21.39 5.51
N ARG A 111 9.67 20.80 4.32
CA ARG A 111 8.54 21.00 3.42
C ARG A 111 7.92 19.67 3.02
N TRP A 112 6.61 19.68 2.91
CA TRP A 112 5.87 18.57 2.34
C TRP A 112 6.06 18.60 0.82
N ILE A 113 6.45 17.48 0.24
CA ILE A 113 6.55 17.32 -1.21
C ILE A 113 5.28 16.61 -1.67
N LEU A 114 4.56 17.26 -2.59
CA LEU A 114 3.41 16.67 -3.26
C LEU A 114 3.88 16.08 -4.61
N GLY A 115 3.45 14.85 -4.88
CA GLY A 115 3.63 14.01 -6.09
C GLY A 115 4.61 14.46 -7.17
N ASP A 116 4.36 15.61 -7.79
CA ASP A 116 5.05 16.05 -9.01
C ASP A 116 6.33 16.87 -8.78
N SER A 117 6.67 17.17 -7.52
CA SER A 117 7.85 18.00 -7.17
C SER A 117 9.11 17.20 -6.77
N VAL A 118 9.03 15.86 -6.79
CA VAL A 118 10.18 14.98 -6.52
C VAL A 118 11.21 14.99 -7.66
N THR A 119 10.77 15.23 -8.91
CA THR A 119 11.63 15.15 -10.11
C THR A 119 12.42 16.43 -10.40
N ALA A 120 12.18 17.54 -9.69
CA ALA A 120 12.69 18.86 -10.08
C ALA A 120 14.03 19.28 -9.43
N ASN A 121 14.64 18.47 -8.55
CA ASN A 121 15.82 18.92 -7.77
C ASN A 121 17.08 18.06 -8.00
N GLY A 122 17.14 17.29 -9.09
CA GLY A 122 18.27 16.42 -9.41
C GLY A 122 19.11 16.83 -10.63
N GLU A 123 18.74 17.89 -11.35
CA GLU A 123 19.36 18.24 -12.65
C GLU A 123 19.87 19.69 -12.75
N ASP A 124 19.86 20.46 -11.67
CA ASP A 124 20.50 21.77 -11.66
C ASP A 124 21.79 21.73 -10.81
N GLU A 125 22.91 21.67 -11.56
CA GLU A 125 24.33 21.88 -11.21
C GLU A 125 25.22 20.65 -10.88
#